data_AF-A0A315X070-F1
#
_entry.id   AF-A0A315X070-F1
#
_cell.length_a   1.000
_cell.length_b   1.000
_cell.length_c   1.000
_cell.angle_alpha   90.00
_cell.angle_beta   90.00
_cell.angle_gamma   90.00
#
_symmetry.space_group_name_H-M   'P 1'
#
loop_
_entity.id
_entity.type
_entity.pdbx_description
1 polymer ?
#
loop_
_entity_poly.entity_id
_entity_poly.type
_entity_poly.pdbx_seq_one_letter_code
_entity_poly.pdbx_strand_id
1 'polypeptide(L)'
;MNLEQAPTVPAKEEKPQGFIDNIRAKVQGIVEETRLPTREALGYDSTVGVYGGKINYDDQECMVFDMRGFVSKVDRFGDAILRTYDEHTVKEPLELLRRHPKLFFRFLAPGTKRYRGTPEEIAENIERLGLDEEYGLHEWGIEIKDQDIYKAGTVLQDIYRSDLIGDPKLEQIDRFQALGQAAGYVREIHESHGAIGEVLPSDIIWRETEGSSLDKPILNIPDIIYNQEKNTAEVDKKATDLLDFTMSIGLEELRRSGDWNEVQKAVRTIIDHYSDKDIVAMLKSFVLRGRLTMLGDEEAVGLSKAATMLRPLHAMHNKARLGFKKAVTENLRELISAECADYLSAK
;
A
#
# COMPACT_ATOMS: atom_id res chain seq x y z
N MET A 1 68.67 5.67 -14.54
CA MET A 1 67.40 6.19 -15.09
C MET A 1 66.28 5.45 -14.40
N ASN A 2 65.42 6.22 -13.74
CA ASN A 2 64.16 5.78 -13.14
C ASN A 2 63.26 5.13 -14.18
N LEU A 3 62.51 4.11 -13.75
CA LEU A 3 61.08 3.96 -14.05
C LEU A 3 60.49 3.13 -12.91
N GLU A 4 59.71 3.80 -12.05
CA GLU A 4 58.85 3.21 -11.04
C GLU A 4 57.88 2.23 -11.72
N GLN A 5 57.82 0.98 -11.24
CA GLN A 5 56.65 0.14 -11.48
C GLN A 5 55.71 0.30 -10.28
N ALA A 6 54.61 1.00 -10.54
CA ALA A 6 53.52 1.21 -9.60
C ALA A 6 52.98 -0.12 -9.05
N PRO A 7 52.52 -0.17 -7.78
CA PRO A 7 51.80 -1.32 -7.27
C PRO A 7 50.51 -1.48 -8.08
N THR A 8 50.37 -2.63 -8.75
CA THR A 8 49.11 -3.06 -9.35
C THR A 8 48.05 -3.16 -8.25
N VAL A 9 47.15 -2.18 -8.21
CA VAL A 9 45.89 -2.24 -7.48
C VAL A 9 45.16 -3.51 -7.95
N PRO A 10 44.75 -4.44 -7.08
CA PRO A 10 43.95 -5.57 -7.51
C PRO A 10 42.67 -5.00 -8.12
N ALA A 11 42.43 -5.36 -9.39
CA ALA A 11 41.20 -5.03 -10.08
C ALA A 11 40.04 -5.41 -9.14
N LYS A 12 39.16 -4.44 -8.85
CA LYS A 12 37.89 -4.72 -8.20
C LYS A 12 37.21 -5.78 -9.07
N GLU A 13 37.04 -6.98 -8.53
CA GLU A 13 36.12 -7.96 -9.07
C GLU A 13 34.75 -7.29 -9.10
N GLU A 14 34.34 -6.81 -10.29
CA GLU A 14 32.96 -6.47 -10.56
C GLU A 14 32.17 -7.76 -10.39
N LYS A 15 31.50 -7.88 -9.25
CA LYS A 15 30.55 -8.97 -9.02
C LYS A 15 29.54 -8.92 -10.17
N PRO A 16 29.26 -10.04 -10.85
CA PRO A 16 28.29 -10.07 -11.92
C PRO A 16 26.95 -9.56 -11.36
N GLN A 17 26.44 -8.47 -11.96
CA GLN A 17 25.16 -7.87 -11.60
C GLN A 17 24.12 -8.99 -11.57
N GLY A 18 23.58 -9.28 -10.38
CA GLY A 18 22.69 -10.41 -10.21
C GLY A 18 21.43 -10.22 -11.06
N PHE A 19 20.84 -11.31 -11.55
CA PHE A 19 19.54 -11.31 -12.20
C PHE A 19 18.48 -10.52 -11.39
N ILE A 20 18.58 -10.54 -10.06
CA ILE A 20 17.74 -9.77 -9.14
C ILE A 20 17.97 -8.26 -9.24
N ASP A 21 19.21 -7.80 -9.42
CA ASP A 21 19.55 -6.38 -9.49
C ASP A 21 19.09 -5.75 -10.81
N ASN A 22 19.17 -6.48 -11.92
CA ASN A 22 18.64 -6.04 -13.21
C ASN A 22 17.11 -5.93 -13.21
N ILE A 23 16.42 -6.85 -12.55
CA ILE A 23 14.96 -6.77 -12.44
C ILE A 23 14.57 -5.65 -11.46
N ARG A 24 15.32 -5.46 -10.37
CA ARG A 24 15.12 -4.34 -9.42
C ARG A 24 15.25 -2.99 -10.12
N ALA A 25 16.29 -2.79 -10.92
CA ALA A 25 16.48 -1.57 -11.70
C ALA A 25 15.35 -1.37 -12.72
N LYS A 26 14.84 -2.45 -13.32
CA LYS A 26 13.71 -2.40 -14.25
C LYS A 26 12.39 -2.05 -13.56
N VAL A 27 12.13 -2.58 -12.36
CA VAL A 27 10.95 -2.22 -11.55
C VAL A 27 11.07 -0.82 -11.00
N GLN A 28 12.24 -0.39 -10.52
CA GLN A 28 12.48 0.99 -10.11
C GLN A 28 12.26 1.96 -11.28
N GLY A 29 12.74 1.65 -12.48
CA GLY A 29 12.45 2.43 -13.68
C GLY A 29 10.95 2.49 -14.02
N ILE A 30 10.21 1.40 -13.83
CA ILE A 30 8.74 1.38 -14.05
C ILE A 30 8.01 2.20 -12.98
N VAL A 31 8.45 2.17 -11.71
CA VAL A 31 7.88 2.95 -10.60
C VAL A 31 8.24 4.44 -10.69
N GLU A 32 9.43 4.77 -11.20
CA GLU A 32 9.85 6.14 -11.49
C GLU A 32 9.04 6.76 -12.64
N GLU A 33 8.61 5.94 -13.62
CA GLU A 33 7.75 6.35 -14.73
C GLU A 33 6.26 6.55 -14.34
N THR A 34 5.84 6.27 -13.11
CA THR A 34 4.42 6.35 -12.68
C THR A 34 4.17 7.21 -11.45
N ARG A 35 5.12 8.08 -11.08
CA ARG A 35 4.92 9.02 -9.98
C ARG A 35 3.86 10.05 -10.32
N LEU A 36 3.17 10.55 -9.28
CA LEU A 36 2.20 11.63 -9.46
C LEU A 36 2.87 12.87 -10.08
N PRO A 37 2.27 13.51 -11.09
CA PRO A 37 2.85 14.64 -11.81
C PRO A 37 2.75 15.96 -11.02
N THR A 38 3.25 15.98 -9.79
CA THR A 38 3.09 17.10 -8.84
C THR A 38 4.07 18.25 -9.06
N ARG A 39 5.15 18.03 -9.82
CA ARG A 39 6.27 18.98 -9.91
C ARG A 39 5.85 20.36 -10.41
N GLU A 40 4.98 20.38 -11.42
CA GLU A 40 4.57 21.62 -12.09
C GLU A 40 3.67 22.48 -11.19
N ALA A 41 2.69 21.88 -10.50
CA ALA A 41 1.75 22.64 -9.68
C ALA A 41 2.23 22.83 -8.23
N LEU A 42 2.86 21.82 -7.62
CA LEU A 42 3.24 21.85 -6.20
C LEU A 42 4.69 22.27 -5.94
N GLY A 43 5.57 22.07 -6.92
CA GLY A 43 7.00 22.42 -6.83
C GLY A 43 7.92 21.27 -6.38
N TYR A 44 7.36 20.09 -6.07
CA TYR A 44 8.11 18.90 -5.65
C TYR A 44 7.67 17.65 -6.42
N ASP A 45 8.55 16.65 -6.46
CA ASP A 45 8.27 15.33 -7.06
C ASP A 45 7.72 14.38 -5.99
N SER A 46 6.46 13.96 -6.15
CA SER A 46 5.83 13.00 -5.24
C SER A 46 6.63 11.69 -5.17
N THR A 47 6.64 11.06 -4.00
CA THR A 47 7.21 9.72 -3.81
C THR A 47 6.21 8.61 -4.08
N VAL A 48 4.95 8.97 -4.33
CA VAL A 48 3.84 8.05 -4.58
C VAL A 48 3.88 7.62 -6.04
N GLY A 49 4.08 6.32 -6.25
CA GLY A 49 3.92 5.70 -7.56
C GLY A 49 2.51 5.13 -7.71
N VAL A 50 1.94 5.22 -8.90
CA VAL A 50 0.68 4.55 -9.22
C VAL A 50 0.98 3.09 -9.57
N TYR A 51 0.40 2.14 -8.82
CA TYR A 51 0.67 0.71 -8.91
C TYR A 51 -0.44 -0.03 -9.67
N GLY A 52 -0.10 -1.08 -10.44
CA GLY A 52 -1.08 -1.84 -11.24
C GLY A 52 -1.50 -1.18 -12.56
N GLY A 53 -0.94 -0.02 -12.89
CA GLY A 53 -1.14 0.71 -14.15
C GLY A 53 -0.15 1.86 -14.30
N LYS A 54 -0.38 2.72 -15.29
CA LYS A 54 0.41 3.94 -15.51
C LYS A 54 -0.51 5.14 -15.73
N ILE A 55 -0.12 6.31 -15.26
CA ILE A 55 -0.80 7.54 -15.68
C ILE A 55 -0.32 7.90 -17.09
N ASN A 56 -1.25 7.92 -18.03
CA ASN A 56 -1.05 8.32 -19.42
C ASN A 56 -2.06 9.41 -19.79
N TYR A 57 -1.82 10.07 -20.93
CA TYR A 57 -2.79 10.96 -21.56
C TYR A 57 -3.22 10.36 -22.89
N ASP A 58 -4.51 10.42 -23.19
CA ASP A 58 -5.04 10.01 -24.49
C ASP A 58 -4.88 11.10 -25.57
N ASP A 59 -5.37 10.83 -26.78
CA ASP A 59 -5.32 11.77 -27.90
C ASP A 59 -6.17 13.04 -27.67
N GLN A 60 -7.02 13.05 -26.64
CA GLN A 60 -7.87 14.16 -26.21
C GLN A 60 -7.34 14.87 -24.95
N GLU A 61 -6.13 14.53 -24.50
CA GLU A 61 -5.50 15.02 -23.26
C GLU A 61 -6.26 14.63 -21.98
N CYS A 62 -7.11 13.60 -22.04
CA CYS A 62 -7.71 12.99 -20.86
C CYS A 62 -6.63 12.22 -20.09
N MET A 63 -6.52 12.49 -18.78
CA MET A 63 -5.62 11.72 -17.92
C MET A 63 -6.25 10.38 -17.59
N VAL A 64 -5.52 9.29 -17.80
CA VAL A 64 -6.04 7.93 -17.66
C VAL A 64 -5.05 7.08 -16.86
N PHE A 65 -5.57 6.37 -15.86
CA PHE A 65 -4.91 5.21 -15.28
C PHE A 65 -5.00 4.03 -16.26
N ASP A 66 -3.97 3.90 -17.09
CA ASP A 66 -3.84 2.91 -18.15
C ASP A 66 -3.46 1.54 -17.55
N MET A 67 -4.35 0.57 -17.74
CA MET A 67 -4.24 -0.80 -17.23
C MET A 67 -3.94 -1.82 -18.33
N ARG A 68 -3.70 -1.41 -19.58
CA ARG A 68 -3.50 -2.32 -20.72
C ARG A 68 -2.14 -3.03 -20.69
N GLY A 69 -1.19 -2.47 -19.93
CA GLY A 69 0.20 -2.93 -19.87
C GLY A 69 0.36 -4.38 -19.39
N PHE A 70 1.44 -5.03 -19.86
CA PHE A 70 1.79 -6.37 -19.38
C PHE A 70 2.08 -6.40 -17.87
N VAL A 71 2.67 -5.32 -17.34
CA VAL A 71 2.96 -5.16 -15.90
C VAL A 71 1.66 -5.17 -15.08
N SER A 72 0.64 -4.42 -15.50
CA SER A 72 -0.68 -4.41 -14.86
C SER A 72 -1.32 -5.79 -14.73
N LYS A 73 -1.18 -6.63 -15.77
CA LYS A 73 -1.68 -8.02 -15.74
C LYS A 73 -0.92 -8.89 -14.75
N VAL A 74 0.40 -8.70 -14.66
CA VAL A 74 1.25 -9.42 -13.71
C VAL A 74 0.94 -8.98 -12.27
N ASP A 75 0.76 -7.68 -12.04
CA ASP A 75 0.39 -7.14 -10.72
C ASP A 75 -0.98 -7.64 -10.28
N ARG A 76 -1.98 -7.62 -11.15
CA ARG A 76 -3.32 -8.17 -10.85
C ARG A 76 -3.26 -9.64 -10.43
N PHE A 77 -2.44 -10.44 -11.10
CA PHE A 77 -2.23 -11.85 -10.75
C PHE A 77 -1.47 -12.02 -9.43
N GLY A 78 -0.42 -11.23 -9.22
CA GLY A 78 0.35 -11.22 -7.97
C GLY A 78 -0.51 -10.82 -6.77
N ASP A 79 -1.29 -9.76 -6.90
CA ASP A 79 -2.24 -9.27 -5.91
C ASP A 79 -3.28 -10.33 -5.56
N ALA A 80 -3.80 -11.05 -6.56
CA ALA A 80 -4.73 -12.14 -6.32
C ALA A 80 -4.07 -13.24 -5.45
N ILE A 81 -2.86 -13.67 -5.80
CA ILE A 81 -2.15 -14.69 -5.01
C ILE A 81 -1.89 -14.21 -3.58
N LEU A 82 -1.47 -12.97 -3.38
CA LEU A 82 -1.20 -12.41 -2.05
C LEU A 82 -2.48 -12.32 -1.22
N ARG A 83 -3.55 -11.78 -1.78
CA ARG A 83 -4.83 -11.55 -1.09
C ARG A 83 -5.70 -12.80 -0.93
N THR A 84 -5.31 -13.91 -1.57
CA THR A 84 -5.85 -15.25 -1.27
C THR A 84 -5.72 -15.56 0.23
N TYR A 85 -4.70 -15.01 0.88
CA TYR A 85 -4.42 -15.28 2.29
C TYR A 85 -4.96 -14.24 3.28
N ASP A 86 -5.75 -13.26 2.82
CA ASP A 86 -6.44 -12.32 3.71
C ASP A 86 -7.45 -13.04 4.63
N GLU A 87 -8.01 -14.17 4.18
CA GLU A 87 -8.96 -14.99 4.95
C GLU A 87 -8.27 -15.97 5.92
N HIS A 88 -6.95 -16.07 5.88
CA HIS A 88 -6.24 -17.21 6.46
C HIS A 88 -5.20 -16.78 7.50
N THR A 89 -5.52 -17.12 8.75
CA THR A 89 -4.64 -17.03 9.91
C THR A 89 -3.67 -18.22 9.91
N VAL A 90 -2.81 -18.30 8.90
CA VAL A 90 -1.79 -19.34 8.85
C VAL A 90 -0.49 -18.73 9.33
N LYS A 91 -0.17 -18.98 10.60
CA LYS A 91 1.06 -18.51 11.25
C LYS A 91 2.33 -19.14 10.65
N GLU A 92 2.20 -20.33 10.05
CA GLU A 92 3.31 -21.12 9.50
C GLU A 92 2.90 -21.87 8.21
N PRO A 93 2.83 -21.18 7.06
CA PRO A 93 2.33 -21.75 5.81
C PRO A 93 3.18 -22.91 5.29
N LEU A 94 4.48 -22.90 5.59
CA LEU A 94 5.42 -23.97 5.24
C LEU A 94 5.19 -25.24 6.06
N GLU A 95 4.90 -25.13 7.36
CA GLU A 95 4.53 -26.29 8.17
C GLU A 95 3.24 -26.92 7.67
N LEU A 96 2.25 -26.09 7.30
CA LEU A 96 0.98 -26.55 6.77
C LEU A 96 1.15 -27.28 5.42
N LEU A 97 1.95 -26.74 4.49
CA LEU A 97 2.30 -27.40 3.23
C LEU A 97 3.03 -28.73 3.48
N ARG A 98 3.99 -28.74 4.41
CA ARG A 98 4.82 -29.91 4.71
C ARG A 98 4.03 -31.04 5.38
N ARG A 99 3.18 -30.73 6.36
CA ARG A 99 2.41 -31.73 7.12
C ARG A 99 1.10 -32.10 6.43
N HIS A 100 0.47 -31.16 5.74
CA HIS A 100 -0.86 -31.33 5.17
C HIS A 100 -1.00 -30.68 3.77
N PRO A 101 -0.27 -31.17 2.74
CA PRO A 101 -0.23 -30.53 1.42
C PRO A 101 -1.61 -30.42 0.78
N LYS A 102 -2.48 -31.44 0.90
CA LYS A 102 -3.85 -31.38 0.37
C LYS A 102 -4.73 -30.34 1.09
N LEU A 103 -4.49 -30.12 2.39
CA LEU A 103 -5.21 -29.13 3.18
C LEU A 103 -4.71 -27.72 2.80
N PHE A 104 -3.39 -27.56 2.67
CA PHE A 104 -2.75 -26.34 2.14
C PHE A 104 -3.34 -25.95 0.78
N PHE A 105 -3.38 -26.86 -0.21
CA PHE A 105 -3.98 -26.57 -1.52
C PHE A 105 -5.50 -26.35 -1.48
N ARG A 106 -6.22 -26.90 -0.47
CA ARG A 106 -7.63 -26.57 -0.22
C ARG A 106 -7.81 -25.18 0.39
N PHE A 107 -6.86 -24.68 1.19
CA PHE A 107 -6.80 -23.28 1.63
C PHE A 107 -6.48 -22.32 0.48
N LEU A 108 -5.86 -22.79 -0.61
CA LEU A 108 -5.65 -21.99 -1.82
C LEU A 108 -6.88 -21.93 -2.75
N ALA A 109 -7.92 -22.72 -2.46
CA ALA A 109 -9.04 -22.95 -3.36
C ALA A 109 -10.29 -22.06 -3.17
N PRO A 110 -10.45 -21.23 -2.12
CA PRO A 110 -11.43 -20.16 -2.18
C PRO A 110 -10.82 -19.03 -3.03
N GLY A 111 -11.56 -18.48 -3.99
CA GLY A 111 -11.15 -17.22 -4.63
C GLY A 111 -10.76 -16.15 -3.61
N THR A 112 -10.01 -15.13 -4.02
CA THR A 112 -9.45 -14.14 -3.10
C THR A 112 -10.55 -13.31 -2.44
N LYS A 113 -10.37 -12.93 -1.17
CA LYS A 113 -11.33 -12.05 -0.44
C LYS A 113 -11.50 -10.71 -1.13
N ARG A 114 -10.39 -10.20 -1.65
CA ARG A 114 -10.29 -8.98 -2.44
C ARG A 114 -9.22 -9.14 -3.52
N TYR A 115 -9.34 -8.39 -4.59
CA TYR A 115 -8.42 -8.44 -5.73
C TYR A 115 -8.41 -7.09 -6.44
N ARG A 116 -7.42 -6.90 -7.31
CA ARG A 116 -7.41 -5.77 -8.22
C ARG A 116 -8.44 -5.99 -9.32
N GLY A 117 -9.43 -5.11 -9.40
CA GLY A 117 -10.56 -5.25 -10.32
C GLY A 117 -10.17 -5.16 -11.80
N THR A 118 -11.09 -5.56 -12.68
CA THR A 118 -11.16 -5.05 -14.05
C THR A 118 -11.52 -3.57 -14.05
N PRO A 119 -11.27 -2.83 -15.15
CA PRO A 119 -11.76 -1.46 -15.30
C PRO A 119 -13.25 -1.32 -14.99
N GLU A 120 -14.07 -2.28 -15.43
CA GLU A 120 -15.52 -2.29 -15.18
C GLU A 120 -15.83 -2.46 -13.69
N GLU A 121 -15.24 -3.44 -13.01
CA GLU A 121 -15.45 -3.64 -11.59
C GLU A 121 -14.90 -2.48 -10.74
N ILE A 122 -13.83 -1.83 -11.18
CA ILE A 122 -13.28 -0.64 -10.52
C ILE A 122 -14.23 0.56 -10.71
N ALA A 123 -14.79 0.74 -11.91
CA ALA A 123 -15.77 1.79 -12.18
C ALA A 123 -17.05 1.60 -11.34
N GLU A 124 -17.54 0.36 -11.19
CA GLU A 124 -18.64 0.05 -10.28
C GLU A 124 -18.28 0.37 -8.81
N ASN A 125 -17.03 0.10 -8.40
CA ASN A 125 -16.55 0.43 -7.06
C ASN A 125 -16.46 1.95 -6.82
N ILE A 126 -16.00 2.70 -7.84
CA ILE A 126 -15.96 4.17 -7.85
C ILE A 126 -17.37 4.75 -7.66
N GLU A 127 -18.34 4.28 -8.44
CA GLU A 127 -19.74 4.73 -8.32
C GLU A 127 -20.31 4.41 -6.93
N ARG A 128 -20.08 3.19 -6.43
CA ARG A 128 -20.51 2.79 -5.07
C ARG A 128 -19.94 3.72 -3.99
N LEU A 129 -18.68 4.13 -4.15
CA LEU A 129 -17.97 5.00 -3.20
C LEU A 129 -18.27 6.50 -3.40
N GLY A 130 -19.11 6.86 -4.38
CA GLY A 130 -19.48 8.26 -4.66
C GLY A 130 -18.34 9.09 -5.24
N LEU A 131 -17.49 8.48 -6.07
CA LEU A 131 -16.32 9.11 -6.68
C LEU A 131 -16.47 9.26 -8.22
N ASP A 132 -17.70 9.19 -8.72
CA ASP A 132 -18.01 9.20 -10.15
C ASP A 132 -17.86 10.59 -10.80
N GLU A 133 -17.81 11.66 -10.01
CA GLU A 133 -17.44 12.99 -10.50
C GLU A 133 -15.94 13.07 -10.81
N GLU A 134 -15.10 12.37 -10.05
CA GLU A 134 -13.64 12.43 -10.15
C GLU A 134 -13.05 11.36 -11.06
N TYR A 135 -13.71 10.20 -11.14
CA TYR A 135 -13.22 9.06 -11.91
C TYR A 135 -14.28 8.49 -12.84
N GLY A 136 -13.85 7.86 -13.94
CA GLY A 136 -14.74 7.27 -14.93
C GLY A 136 -14.15 6.06 -15.63
N LEU A 137 -15.00 5.27 -16.29
CA LEU A 137 -14.53 4.18 -17.13
C LEU A 137 -13.94 4.76 -18.44
N HIS A 138 -12.74 4.29 -18.80
CA HIS A 138 -12.07 4.63 -20.05
C HIS A 138 -11.72 3.36 -20.84
N GLU A 139 -11.55 3.46 -22.16
CA GLU A 139 -11.15 2.32 -22.98
C GLU A 139 -9.77 1.73 -22.63
N TRP A 140 -8.92 2.50 -21.93
CA TRP A 140 -7.59 2.07 -21.48
C TRP A 140 -7.56 1.65 -20.01
N GLY A 141 -8.63 1.89 -19.24
CA GLY A 141 -8.64 1.71 -17.79
C GLY A 141 -9.61 2.68 -17.13
N ILE A 142 -9.11 3.52 -16.22
CA ILE A 142 -9.92 4.50 -15.47
C ILE A 142 -9.51 5.91 -15.83
N GLU A 143 -10.45 6.71 -16.33
CA GLU A 143 -10.29 8.14 -16.53
C GLU A 143 -10.20 8.86 -15.17
N ILE A 144 -9.28 9.80 -15.07
CA ILE A 144 -9.17 10.78 -13.99
C ILE A 144 -9.77 12.07 -14.53
N LYS A 145 -11.07 12.26 -14.26
CA LYS A 145 -11.86 13.41 -14.74
C LYS A 145 -11.37 14.70 -14.06
N ASP A 146 -11.20 14.64 -12.74
CA ASP A 146 -10.59 15.71 -11.94
C ASP A 146 -9.07 15.49 -11.86
N GLN A 147 -8.36 15.98 -12.87
CA GLN A 147 -6.91 15.83 -12.98
C GLN A 147 -6.13 16.57 -11.89
N ASP A 148 -6.75 17.58 -11.26
CA ASP A 148 -6.09 18.41 -10.24
C ASP A 148 -5.82 17.61 -8.96
N ILE A 149 -6.56 16.53 -8.72
CA ILE A 149 -6.25 15.55 -7.67
C ILE A 149 -4.82 15.03 -7.80
N TYR A 150 -4.33 14.79 -9.01
CA TYR A 150 -3.00 14.21 -9.26
C TYR A 150 -1.93 15.26 -9.53
N LYS A 151 -2.32 16.42 -10.08
CA LYS A 151 -1.41 17.52 -10.40
C LYS A 151 -1.12 18.37 -9.17
N ALA A 152 -2.14 18.72 -8.40
CA ALA A 152 -2.09 19.67 -7.29
C ALA A 152 -2.48 19.05 -5.93
N GLY A 153 -2.85 17.78 -5.88
CA GLY A 153 -3.19 17.12 -4.62
C GLY A 153 -1.97 16.81 -3.76
N THR A 154 -2.07 17.07 -2.45
CA THR A 154 -1.06 16.66 -1.47
C THR A 154 -1.41 15.29 -0.91
N VAL A 155 -0.51 14.31 -1.00
CA VAL A 155 -0.76 12.94 -0.53
C VAL A 155 -0.25 12.72 0.88
N LEU A 156 -0.98 11.95 1.71
CA LEU A 156 -0.57 11.64 3.09
C LEU A 156 0.81 10.99 3.16
N GLN A 157 1.12 10.08 2.25
CA GLN A 157 2.44 9.46 2.20
C GLN A 157 3.58 10.48 1.98
N ASP A 158 3.36 11.52 1.18
CA ASP A 158 4.36 12.56 0.96
C ASP A 158 4.56 13.45 2.19
N ILE A 159 3.49 13.72 2.96
CA ILE A 159 3.60 14.40 4.27
C ILE A 159 4.51 13.58 5.21
N TYR A 160 4.28 12.26 5.29
CA TYR A 160 5.10 11.36 6.09
C TYR A 160 6.54 11.21 5.56
N ARG A 161 6.77 11.52 4.28
CA ARG A 161 8.07 11.48 3.60
C ARG A 161 8.66 12.86 3.34
N SER A 162 8.17 13.90 4.01
CA SER A 162 8.70 15.26 3.85
C SER A 162 10.21 15.32 4.08
N ASP A 163 10.77 14.47 4.94
CA ASP A 163 12.21 14.33 5.21
C ASP A 163 13.03 13.85 4.00
N LEU A 164 12.42 13.04 3.13
CA LEU A 164 13.05 12.53 1.91
C LEU A 164 12.87 13.50 0.73
N ILE A 165 11.73 14.20 0.71
CA ILE A 165 11.37 15.13 -0.36
C ILE A 165 12.09 16.47 -0.17
N GLY A 166 12.22 16.93 1.07
CA GLY A 166 12.87 18.20 1.43
C GLY A 166 12.10 19.44 0.96
N ASP A 167 10.76 19.34 0.81
CA ASP A 167 9.91 20.48 0.45
C ASP A 167 9.42 21.21 1.73
N PRO A 168 9.70 22.52 1.88
CA PRO A 168 9.32 23.28 3.07
C PRO A 168 7.82 23.37 3.34
N LYS A 169 6.95 23.20 2.32
CA LYS A 169 5.49 23.20 2.51
C LYS A 169 5.05 21.95 3.25
N LEU A 170 5.58 20.78 2.84
CA LEU A 170 5.27 19.50 3.47
C LEU A 170 5.78 19.45 4.91
N GLU A 171 6.94 20.06 5.18
CA GLU A 171 7.51 20.10 6.54
C GLU A 171 6.71 20.97 7.52
N GLN A 172 5.91 21.91 7.03
CA GLN A 172 5.04 22.77 7.84
C GLN A 172 3.70 22.12 8.20
N ILE A 173 3.35 21.02 7.55
CA ILE A 173 2.10 20.30 7.82
C ILE A 173 2.27 19.42 9.06
N ASP A 174 1.36 19.56 10.04
CA ASP A 174 1.31 18.62 11.17
C ASP A 174 0.79 17.27 10.69
N ARG A 175 1.72 16.31 10.53
CA ARG A 175 1.41 14.96 10.07
C ARG A 175 0.42 14.20 10.96
N PHE A 176 0.35 14.48 12.26
CA PHE A 176 -0.62 13.83 13.14
C PHE A 176 -2.01 14.44 12.98
N GLN A 177 -2.09 15.75 12.77
CA GLN A 177 -3.36 16.39 12.40
C GLN A 177 -3.88 15.85 11.06
N ALA A 178 -3.01 15.78 10.05
CA ALA A 178 -3.33 15.20 8.75
C ALA A 178 -3.81 13.74 8.86
N LEU A 179 -3.12 12.93 9.69
CA LEU A 179 -3.49 11.55 9.96
C LEU A 179 -4.85 11.43 10.65
N GLY A 180 -5.15 12.32 11.61
CA GLY A 180 -6.46 12.36 12.27
C GLY A 180 -7.59 12.67 11.28
N GLN A 181 -7.39 13.64 10.39
CA GLN A 181 -8.34 13.94 9.31
C GLN A 181 -8.52 12.75 8.35
N ALA A 182 -7.42 12.10 7.95
CA ALA A 182 -7.47 10.93 7.08
C ALA A 182 -8.24 9.76 7.72
N ALA A 183 -7.98 9.46 9.01
CA ALA A 183 -8.69 8.40 9.73
C ALA A 183 -10.19 8.71 9.91
N GLY A 184 -10.54 9.97 10.17
CA GLY A 184 -11.93 10.44 10.19
C GLY A 184 -12.61 10.26 8.83
N TYR A 185 -11.94 10.63 7.73
CA TYR A 185 -12.46 10.46 6.39
C TYR A 185 -12.67 8.98 6.00
N VAL A 186 -11.72 8.10 6.33
CA VAL A 186 -11.89 6.64 6.12
C VAL A 186 -13.11 6.11 6.88
N ARG A 187 -13.34 6.59 8.11
CA ARG A 187 -14.55 6.25 8.88
C ARG A 187 -15.82 6.73 8.18
N GLU A 188 -15.87 7.98 7.73
CA GLU A 188 -17.03 8.56 7.04
C GLU A 188 -17.41 7.76 5.79
N ILE A 189 -16.41 7.35 4.99
CA ILE A 189 -16.64 6.47 3.84
C ILE A 189 -17.16 5.10 4.29
N HIS A 190 -16.55 4.49 5.30
CA HIS A 190 -17.01 3.22 5.83
C HIS A 190 -18.47 3.29 6.31
N GLU A 191 -18.88 4.38 6.96
CA GLU A 191 -20.25 4.59 7.43
C GLU A 191 -21.23 4.78 6.26
N SER A 192 -20.82 5.53 5.24
CA SER A 192 -21.72 5.94 4.14
C SER A 192 -21.80 4.93 2.99
N HIS A 193 -20.68 4.28 2.66
CA HIS A 193 -20.52 3.45 1.45
C HIS A 193 -20.08 2.01 1.74
N GLY A 194 -19.66 1.70 2.97
CA GLY A 194 -19.08 0.41 3.33
C GLY A 194 -17.56 0.36 3.11
N ALA A 195 -16.98 -0.84 3.20
CA ALA A 195 -15.53 -0.99 3.06
C ALA A 195 -15.00 -0.55 1.68
N ILE A 196 -13.77 -0.05 1.63
CA ILE A 196 -13.14 0.55 0.44
C ILE A 196 -12.50 -0.52 -0.44
N GLY A 197 -11.74 -1.44 0.18
CA GLY A 197 -11.03 -2.51 -0.53
C GLY A 197 -9.57 -2.63 -0.12
N GLU A 198 -8.85 -1.51 -0.12
CA GLU A 198 -7.50 -1.32 0.43
C GLU A 198 -7.39 0.16 0.81
N VAL A 199 -6.71 0.45 1.92
CA VAL A 199 -6.44 1.83 2.33
C VAL A 199 -5.00 1.93 2.78
N LEU A 200 -4.22 2.72 2.05
CA LEU A 200 -2.82 3.02 2.30
C LEU A 200 -2.64 4.53 2.47
N PRO A 201 -1.49 4.98 3.01
CA PRO A 201 -1.16 6.41 3.05
C PRO A 201 -1.09 7.07 1.66
N SER A 202 -0.85 6.29 0.60
CA SER A 202 -0.88 6.76 -0.79
C SER A 202 -2.28 7.05 -1.32
N ASP A 203 -3.31 6.58 -0.61
CA ASP A 203 -4.68 6.58 -1.11
C ASP A 203 -5.47 7.78 -0.60
N ILE A 204 -4.89 8.59 0.28
CA ILE A 204 -5.52 9.79 0.84
C ILE A 204 -4.83 11.03 0.25
N ILE A 205 -5.60 11.80 -0.51
CA ILE A 205 -5.13 12.99 -1.22
C ILE A 205 -5.98 14.19 -0.79
N TRP A 206 -5.37 15.32 -0.44
CA TRP A 206 -6.10 16.58 -0.23
C TRP A 206 -6.09 17.41 -1.50
N ARG A 207 -7.27 17.79 -2.01
CA ARG A 207 -7.40 18.59 -3.25
C ARG A 207 -6.93 20.03 -3.09
N GLU A 208 -7.16 20.61 -1.91
CA GLU A 208 -6.82 22.00 -1.62
C GLU A 208 -5.83 22.05 -0.45
N THR A 209 -4.66 22.66 -0.72
CA THR A 209 -3.70 23.05 0.32
C THR A 209 -3.53 24.56 0.31
N GLU A 210 -4.21 25.25 1.22
CA GLU A 210 -3.96 26.67 1.48
C GLU A 210 -2.96 26.82 2.62
N GLY A 211 -1.70 27.09 2.27
CA GLY A 211 -0.61 27.15 3.25
C GLY A 211 -0.32 25.78 3.88
N SER A 212 -0.49 25.67 5.20
CA SER A 212 -0.32 24.41 5.95
C SER A 212 -1.66 23.75 6.32
N SER A 213 -2.79 24.28 5.86
CA SER A 213 -4.11 23.72 6.12
C SER A 213 -4.50 22.72 5.03
N LEU A 214 -4.95 21.54 5.47
CA LEU A 214 -5.46 20.47 4.63
C LEU A 214 -6.98 20.44 4.69
N ASP A 215 -7.64 20.49 3.53
CA ASP A 215 -9.10 20.37 3.43
C ASP A 215 -9.52 19.39 2.33
N LYS A 216 -10.71 18.79 2.50
CA LYS A 216 -11.36 17.86 1.56
C LYS A 216 -10.45 16.70 1.12
N PRO A 217 -10.15 15.74 2.03
CA PRO A 217 -9.51 14.51 1.60
C PRO A 217 -10.40 13.78 0.58
N ILE A 218 -9.77 13.16 -0.41
CA ILE A 218 -10.37 12.27 -1.39
C ILE A 218 -9.56 10.97 -1.47
N LEU A 219 -10.25 9.88 -1.83
CA LEU A 219 -9.60 8.62 -2.17
C LEU A 219 -8.93 8.71 -3.55
N ASN A 220 -7.69 8.23 -3.63
CA ASN A 220 -7.09 7.78 -4.89
C ASN A 220 -7.95 6.64 -5.50
N ILE A 221 -7.73 6.30 -6.78
CA ILE A 221 -8.51 5.27 -7.49
C ILE A 221 -8.58 3.98 -6.65
N PRO A 222 -9.77 3.56 -6.18
CA PRO A 222 -9.93 2.39 -5.32
C PRO A 222 -9.94 1.12 -6.17
N ASP A 223 -8.78 0.76 -6.70
CA ASP A 223 -8.59 -0.30 -7.69
C ASP A 223 -8.64 -1.72 -7.12
N ILE A 224 -8.62 -1.85 -5.79
CA ILE A 224 -8.81 -3.08 -5.06
C ILE A 224 -10.24 -3.18 -4.57
N ILE A 225 -10.89 -4.30 -4.88
CA ILE A 225 -12.31 -4.50 -4.59
C ILE A 225 -12.51 -5.79 -3.79
N TYR A 226 -13.55 -5.80 -2.96
CA TYR A 226 -13.97 -7.02 -2.28
C TYR A 226 -14.73 -7.95 -3.23
N ASN A 227 -14.39 -9.24 -3.17
CA ASN A 227 -15.03 -10.26 -3.97
C ASN A 227 -16.48 -10.45 -3.54
N GLN A 228 -17.42 -10.11 -4.42
CA GLN A 228 -18.86 -10.20 -4.13
C GLN A 228 -19.35 -11.64 -3.99
N GLU A 229 -18.66 -12.61 -4.58
CA GLU A 229 -18.99 -14.04 -4.43
C GLU A 229 -18.62 -14.58 -3.04
N LYS A 230 -17.77 -13.85 -2.29
CA LYS A 230 -17.40 -14.20 -0.93
C LYS A 230 -18.30 -13.51 0.08
N ASN A 231 -18.98 -14.32 0.89
CA ASN A 231 -19.74 -13.83 2.03
C ASN A 231 -18.80 -13.40 3.17
N THR A 232 -18.27 -12.18 3.08
CA THR A 232 -17.50 -11.53 4.15
C THR A 232 -18.35 -10.45 4.81
N ALA A 233 -18.45 -10.46 6.13
CA ALA A 233 -19.12 -9.42 6.89
C ALA A 233 -18.46 -8.03 6.68
N GLU A 234 -19.26 -6.97 6.65
CA GLU A 234 -18.75 -5.60 6.45
C GLU A 234 -17.76 -5.18 7.54
N VAL A 235 -18.00 -5.57 8.80
CA VAL A 235 -17.06 -5.33 9.92
C VAL A 235 -15.68 -5.92 9.61
N ASP A 236 -15.63 -7.12 9.03
CA ASP A 236 -14.38 -7.79 8.66
C ASP A 236 -13.69 -7.13 7.47
N LYS A 237 -14.44 -6.49 6.57
CA LYS A 237 -13.89 -5.75 5.44
C LYS A 237 -13.30 -4.42 5.92
N LYS A 238 -14.09 -3.61 6.63
CA LYS A 238 -13.66 -2.33 7.23
C LYS A 238 -12.45 -2.48 8.15
N ALA A 239 -12.41 -3.54 8.96
CA ALA A 239 -11.25 -3.82 9.82
C ALA A 239 -10.02 -4.30 9.03
N THR A 240 -10.19 -4.84 7.82
CA THR A 240 -9.07 -5.16 6.93
C THR A 240 -8.48 -3.87 6.35
N ASP A 241 -9.33 -2.96 5.88
CA ASP A 241 -8.91 -1.65 5.37
C ASP A 241 -8.16 -0.85 6.46
N LEU A 242 -8.71 -0.82 7.68
CA LEU A 242 -8.08 -0.14 8.82
C LEU A 242 -6.76 -0.80 9.25
N LEU A 243 -6.63 -2.12 9.10
CA LEU A 243 -5.39 -2.85 9.38
C LEU A 243 -4.28 -2.44 8.41
N ASP A 244 -4.58 -2.40 7.11
CA ASP A 244 -3.60 -1.98 6.10
C ASP A 244 -3.14 -0.56 6.36
N PHE A 245 -4.09 0.35 6.60
CA PHE A 245 -3.82 1.75 6.86
C PHE A 245 -2.93 1.95 8.10
N THR A 246 -3.30 1.30 9.22
CA THR A 246 -2.56 1.40 10.49
C THR A 246 -1.15 0.81 10.38
N MET A 247 -1.02 -0.35 9.74
CA MET A 247 0.29 -0.99 9.54
C MET A 247 1.21 -0.14 8.65
N SER A 248 0.69 0.38 7.53
CA SER A 248 1.46 1.20 6.61
C SER A 248 1.90 2.52 7.24
N ILE A 249 1.02 3.21 7.97
CA ILE A 249 1.39 4.43 8.71
C ILE A 249 2.43 4.13 9.79
N GLY A 250 2.26 3.04 10.57
CA GLY A 250 3.21 2.67 11.61
C GLY A 250 4.63 2.44 11.06
N LEU A 251 4.75 1.84 9.88
CA LEU A 251 6.04 1.65 9.22
C LEU A 251 6.61 2.95 8.63
N GLU A 252 5.79 3.80 8.02
CA GLU A 252 6.25 5.10 7.51
C GLU A 252 6.70 6.03 8.66
N GLU A 253 5.99 6.03 9.79
CA GLU A 253 6.40 6.78 10.98
C GLU A 253 7.72 6.25 11.54
N LEU A 254 7.87 4.92 11.67
CA LEU A 254 9.12 4.33 12.15
C LEU A 254 10.30 4.64 11.22
N ARG A 255 10.08 4.61 9.90
CA ARG A 255 11.09 4.99 8.90
C ARG A 255 11.55 6.44 9.10
N ARG A 256 10.59 7.35 9.32
CA ARG A 256 10.83 8.78 9.46
C ARG A 256 11.51 9.12 10.79
N SER A 257 10.95 8.69 11.91
CA SER A 257 11.38 9.12 13.25
C SER A 257 12.41 8.20 13.88
N GLY A 258 12.39 6.91 13.54
CA GLY A 258 13.12 5.88 14.28
C GLY A 258 12.66 5.71 15.74
N ASP A 259 11.54 6.32 16.14
CA ASP A 259 11.05 6.37 17.53
C ASP A 259 9.68 5.69 17.67
N TRP A 260 9.63 4.66 18.52
CA TRP A 260 8.41 3.92 18.83
C TRP A 260 7.35 4.74 19.56
N ASN A 261 7.72 5.81 20.27
CA ASN A 261 6.73 6.70 20.90
C ASN A 261 5.95 7.49 19.85
N GLU A 262 6.62 7.94 18.78
CA GLU A 262 5.96 8.62 17.68
C GLU A 262 5.08 7.65 16.88
N VAL A 263 5.53 6.40 16.70
CA VAL A 263 4.72 5.31 16.11
C VAL A 263 3.48 5.04 16.97
N GLN A 264 3.63 4.97 18.29
CA GLN A 264 2.50 4.81 19.22
C GLN A 264 1.49 5.96 19.07
N LYS A 265 2.00 7.21 19.00
CA LYS A 265 1.17 8.39 18.78
C LYS A 265 0.42 8.32 17.45
N ALA A 266 1.05 7.86 16.37
CA ALA A 266 0.40 7.69 15.07
C ALA A 266 -0.72 6.65 15.13
N VAL A 267 -0.45 5.47 15.70
CA VAL A 267 -1.44 4.40 15.85
C VAL A 267 -2.62 4.84 16.70
N ARG A 268 -2.36 5.49 17.84
CA ARG A 268 -3.41 6.06 18.69
C ARG A 268 -4.24 7.10 17.93
N THR A 269 -3.59 7.98 17.16
CA THR A 269 -4.28 9.00 16.35
C THR A 269 -5.29 8.36 15.40
N ILE A 270 -4.92 7.27 14.71
CA ILE A 270 -5.84 6.54 13.82
C ILE A 270 -7.02 5.97 14.61
N ILE A 271 -6.74 5.26 15.71
CA ILE A 271 -7.78 4.60 16.52
C ILE A 271 -8.77 5.62 17.09
N ASP A 272 -8.26 6.72 17.65
CA ASP A 272 -9.07 7.75 18.30
C ASP A 272 -9.94 8.53 17.30
N HIS A 273 -9.46 8.77 16.07
CA HIS A 273 -10.23 9.49 15.04
C HIS A 273 -11.13 8.58 14.21
N TYR A 274 -10.74 7.32 14.00
CA TYR A 274 -11.62 6.33 13.38
C TYR A 274 -12.77 5.96 14.32
N SER A 275 -12.52 5.82 15.63
CA SER A 275 -13.49 5.85 16.73
C SER A 275 -14.68 4.85 16.74
N ASP A 276 -14.77 3.90 15.81
CA ASP A 276 -15.78 2.83 15.87
C ASP A 276 -15.26 1.62 16.66
N LYS A 277 -15.88 1.37 17.83
CA LYS A 277 -15.47 0.30 18.77
C LYS A 277 -15.61 -1.11 18.18
N ASP A 278 -16.60 -1.38 17.33
CA ASP A 278 -16.80 -2.72 16.78
C ASP A 278 -15.70 -3.07 15.77
N ILE A 279 -15.35 -2.09 14.93
CA ILE A 279 -14.26 -2.24 13.97
C ILE A 279 -12.90 -2.27 14.67
N VAL A 280 -12.66 -1.44 15.69
CA VAL A 280 -11.41 -1.46 16.46
C VAL A 280 -11.24 -2.79 17.21
N ALA A 281 -12.33 -3.38 17.74
CA ALA A 281 -12.30 -4.72 18.32
C ALA A 281 -11.93 -5.78 17.28
N MET A 282 -12.45 -5.68 16.05
CA MET A 282 -12.09 -6.58 14.97
C MET A 282 -10.65 -6.38 14.48
N LEU A 283 -10.17 -5.13 14.39
CA LEU A 283 -8.78 -4.81 14.09
C LEU A 283 -7.83 -5.49 15.08
N LYS A 284 -8.07 -5.32 16.39
CA LYS A 284 -7.30 -6.00 17.45
C LYS A 284 -7.28 -7.51 17.25
N SER A 285 -8.43 -8.09 16.91
CA SER A 285 -8.57 -9.52 16.63
C SER A 285 -7.70 -9.95 15.45
N PHE A 286 -7.68 -9.19 14.35
CA PHE A 286 -6.86 -9.48 13.18
C PHE A 286 -5.37 -9.40 13.48
N VAL A 287 -4.93 -8.34 14.19
CA VAL A 287 -3.53 -8.14 14.57
C VAL A 287 -3.01 -9.29 15.44
N LEU A 288 -3.81 -9.75 16.42
CA LEU A 288 -3.44 -10.88 17.29
C LEU A 288 -3.36 -12.21 16.54
N ARG A 289 -4.29 -12.46 15.62
CA ARG A 289 -4.35 -13.72 14.89
C ARG A 289 -3.22 -13.84 13.86
N GLY A 290 -2.78 -12.72 13.30
CA GLY A 290 -1.77 -12.65 12.24
C GLY A 290 -2.36 -13.03 10.89
N ARG A 291 -2.28 -12.13 9.90
CA ARG A 291 -2.57 -12.44 8.50
C ARG A 291 -1.27 -12.55 7.71
N LEU A 292 -1.26 -13.46 6.73
CA LEU A 292 -0.11 -13.73 5.86
C LEU A 292 0.25 -12.56 4.92
N THR A 293 -0.70 -11.65 4.68
CA THR A 293 -0.50 -10.42 3.91
C THR A 293 0.10 -9.28 4.74
N MET A 294 0.31 -9.48 6.04
CA MET A 294 0.90 -8.46 6.90
C MET A 294 2.41 -8.37 6.71
N LEU A 295 2.90 -7.14 6.83
CA LEU A 295 4.24 -6.73 6.47
C LEU A 295 5.29 -7.52 7.29
N GLY A 296 6.40 -8.01 6.73
CA GLY A 296 7.56 -8.54 7.48
C GLY A 296 7.83 -10.05 7.51
N ASP A 297 7.43 -10.84 6.50
CA ASP A 297 7.90 -12.22 6.35
C ASP A 297 8.89 -12.35 5.18
N GLU A 298 10.19 -12.25 5.47
CA GLU A 298 11.26 -12.27 4.46
C GLU A 298 11.54 -13.67 3.86
N GLU A 299 10.86 -14.75 4.30
CA GLU A 299 11.24 -16.13 3.93
C GLU A 299 10.13 -17.02 3.35
N ALA A 300 9.08 -16.49 2.74
CA ALA A 300 8.03 -17.33 2.17
C ALA A 300 8.06 -17.46 0.63
N VAL A 301 9.03 -18.14 0.00
CA VAL A 301 8.79 -18.78 -1.32
C VAL A 301 9.63 -20.05 -1.59
N GLY A 302 9.04 -21.21 -1.29
CA GLY A 302 9.35 -22.51 -1.88
C GLY A 302 8.24 -23.00 -2.81
N LEU A 303 7.88 -22.21 -3.84
CA LEU A 303 6.88 -22.61 -4.85
C LEU A 303 7.52 -23.49 -5.95
N SER A 304 6.72 -24.41 -6.50
CA SER A 304 7.14 -25.41 -7.49
C SER A 304 7.65 -24.78 -8.80
N LYS A 305 8.38 -25.57 -9.60
CA LYS A 305 9.11 -25.15 -10.82
C LYS A 305 8.30 -24.36 -11.88
N ALA A 306 6.97 -24.36 -11.82
CA ALA A 306 6.13 -23.51 -12.67
C ALA A 306 6.11 -22.02 -12.24
N ALA A 307 6.39 -21.72 -10.96
CA ALA A 307 6.42 -20.36 -10.40
C ALA A 307 7.79 -19.65 -10.56
N THR A 308 8.74 -20.27 -11.26
CA THR A 308 10.13 -19.79 -11.32
C THR A 308 10.31 -18.51 -12.15
N MET A 309 9.39 -18.19 -13.07
CA MET A 309 9.40 -16.90 -13.79
C MET A 309 8.83 -15.73 -13.00
N LEU A 310 7.96 -15.98 -12.01
CA LEU A 310 7.29 -14.95 -11.20
C LEU A 310 8.02 -14.64 -9.89
N ARG A 311 8.99 -15.48 -9.52
CA ARG A 311 9.81 -15.39 -8.30
C ARG A 311 10.48 -14.02 -8.08
N PRO A 312 11.01 -13.32 -9.10
CA PRO A 312 11.60 -12.00 -8.92
C PRO A 312 10.54 -10.93 -8.64
N LEU A 313 9.39 -10.98 -9.33
CA LEU A 313 8.28 -10.05 -9.12
C LEU A 313 7.66 -10.20 -7.73
N HIS A 314 7.45 -11.44 -7.28
CA HIS A 314 7.00 -11.76 -5.91
C HIS A 314 7.99 -11.27 -4.85
N ALA A 315 9.29 -11.52 -5.04
CA ALA A 315 10.32 -11.13 -4.10
C ALA A 315 10.55 -9.61 -4.05
N MET A 316 10.24 -8.86 -5.11
CA MET A 316 10.39 -7.39 -5.14
C MET A 316 9.14 -6.64 -4.67
N HIS A 317 7.93 -7.10 -4.97
CA HIS A 317 6.71 -6.56 -4.36
C HIS A 317 6.82 -6.64 -2.83
N ASN A 318 7.31 -7.78 -2.36
CA ASN A 318 7.65 -8.01 -0.96
C ASN A 318 8.89 -7.23 -0.51
N LYS A 319 10.00 -7.13 -1.25
CA LYS A 319 11.18 -6.37 -0.80
C LYS A 319 11.01 -4.85 -0.84
N ALA A 320 10.05 -4.33 -1.63
CA ALA A 320 9.69 -2.91 -1.69
C ALA A 320 8.68 -2.53 -0.58
N ARG A 321 7.75 -3.44 -0.20
CA ARG A 321 6.81 -3.25 0.92
C ARG A 321 7.34 -3.73 2.29
N LEU A 322 8.16 -4.79 2.33
CA LEU A 322 8.55 -5.59 3.51
C LEU A 322 10.03 -5.45 3.90
N GLY A 323 10.74 -4.39 3.52
CA GLY A 323 12.15 -4.17 3.93
C GLY A 323 12.38 -4.00 5.44
N PHE A 324 11.39 -4.34 6.26
CA PHE A 324 11.43 -4.29 7.72
C PHE A 324 11.64 -5.68 8.29
N LYS A 325 12.58 -5.75 9.24
CA LYS A 325 12.91 -6.97 9.98
C LYS A 325 11.65 -7.52 10.65
N LYS A 326 11.47 -8.84 10.69
CA LYS A 326 10.36 -9.52 11.40
C LYS A 326 10.05 -8.93 12.78
N ALA A 327 11.08 -8.60 13.56
CA ALA A 327 10.94 -7.98 14.88
C ALA A 327 10.22 -6.62 14.86
N VAL A 328 10.39 -5.82 13.81
CA VAL A 328 9.68 -4.54 13.63
C VAL A 328 8.19 -4.78 13.48
N THR A 329 7.80 -5.74 12.64
CA THR A 329 6.40 -6.11 12.47
C THR A 329 5.79 -6.64 13.77
N GLU A 330 6.49 -7.53 14.46
CA GLU A 330 6.01 -8.10 15.73
C GLU A 330 5.78 -6.99 16.76
N ASN A 331 6.73 -6.07 16.92
CA ASN A 331 6.59 -4.92 17.81
C ASN A 331 5.43 -4.02 17.41
N LEU A 332 5.26 -3.73 16.11
CA LEU A 332 4.15 -2.90 15.63
C LEU A 332 2.80 -3.57 15.90
N ARG A 333 2.70 -4.90 15.75
CA ARG A 333 1.48 -5.65 16.08
C ARG A 333 1.16 -5.62 17.57
N GLU A 334 2.17 -5.80 18.41
CA GLU A 334 2.00 -5.71 19.87
C GLU A 334 1.49 -4.32 20.26
N LEU A 335 2.09 -3.28 19.69
CA LEU A 335 1.68 -1.89 19.90
C LEU A 335 0.25 -1.62 19.41
N ILE A 336 -0.12 -2.01 18.19
CA ILE A 336 -1.50 -1.83 17.69
C ILE A 336 -2.50 -2.57 18.56
N SER A 337 -2.18 -3.81 18.96
CA SER A 337 -3.05 -4.59 19.85
C SER A 337 -3.21 -3.93 21.22
N ALA A 338 -2.14 -3.32 21.76
CA ALA A 338 -2.17 -2.59 23.02
C ALA A 338 -3.03 -1.33 22.92
N GLU A 339 -2.80 -0.47 21.92
CA GLU A 339 -3.60 0.75 21.75
C GLU A 339 -5.08 0.46 21.49
N CYS A 340 -5.39 -0.60 20.72
CA CYS A 340 -6.78 -1.03 20.57
C CYS A 340 -7.37 -1.50 21.91
N ALA A 341 -6.59 -2.19 22.75
CA ALA A 341 -7.06 -2.62 24.07
C ALA A 341 -7.36 -1.43 24.98
N ASP A 342 -6.48 -0.45 24.99
CA ASP A 342 -6.62 0.77 25.79
C ASP A 342 -7.86 1.54 25.35
N TYR A 343 -8.03 1.78 24.04
CA TYR A 343 -9.22 2.44 23.48
C TYR A 343 -10.53 1.74 23.85
N LEU A 344 -10.58 0.40 23.73
CA LEU A 344 -11.78 -0.37 24.06
C LEU A 344 -12.10 -0.39 25.56
N SER A 345 -11.09 -0.19 26.40
CA SER A 345 -11.23 -0.14 27.86
C SER A 345 -11.62 1.25 28.40
N ALA A 346 -11.41 2.30 27.58
CA ALA A 346 -11.81 3.66 27.92
C ALA A 346 -13.35 3.75 28.00
N LYS A 347 -13.84 4.23 29.14
CA LYS A 347 -15.26 4.34 29.48
C LYS A 347 -15.97 5.42 28.68
#